data_AF-A0A061HJU4-F1
#
_entry.id   AF-A0A061HJU4-F1
#
_cell.length_a   1.000
_cell.length_b   1.000
_cell.length_c   1.000
_cell.angle_alpha   90.00
_cell.angle_beta   90.00
_cell.angle_gamma   90.00
#
_symmetry.space_group_name_H-M   'P 1'
#
loop_
_entity.id
_entity.type
_entity.pdbx_description
1 polymer ?
#
loop_
_entity_poly.entity_id
_entity_poly.type
_entity_poly.pdbx_seq_one_letter_code
_entity_poly.pdbx_strand_id
1 'polypeptide(L)'
;MKIQNMKWLLAFMFTTKFAYADYVFKCYDLEITSELIRHSYESATDRLVPGFPAVFSIPYLYENRPVVVYAILGQDETEIAEQMYRPYLIWSRTHLDWGVYFLGDNGYQKCEQNPAYEGATFEQIAFGRQ
;
A
#
# COMPACT_ATOMS: atom_id res chain seq x y z
N MET A 1 8.34 9.60 56.65
CA MET A 1 8.56 10.59 55.58
C MET A 1 9.95 10.30 55.01
N LYS A 2 10.15 9.72 53.81
CA LYS A 2 9.79 10.23 52.49
C LYS A 2 9.49 9.05 51.54
N ILE A 3 8.23 8.93 51.12
CA ILE A 3 7.83 8.15 49.94
C ILE A 3 7.95 9.13 48.77
N GLN A 4 9.15 9.28 48.23
CA GLN A 4 9.41 10.04 47.02
C GLN A 4 10.42 9.20 46.25
N ASN A 5 9.95 8.49 45.22
CA ASN A 5 10.70 8.00 44.04
C ASN A 5 9.97 6.92 43.25
N MET A 6 8.70 6.60 43.57
CA MET A 6 7.91 5.62 42.80
C MET A 6 7.01 6.23 41.70
N LYS A 7 7.18 7.51 41.36
CA LYS A 7 6.34 8.18 40.33
C LYS A 7 6.92 8.15 38.91
N TRP A 8 8.18 7.79 38.73
CA TRP A 8 8.81 7.77 37.39
C TRP A 8 8.71 6.42 36.66
N LEU A 9 8.31 5.35 37.35
CA LEU A 9 8.11 4.02 36.74
C LEU A 9 6.72 3.80 36.12
N LEU A 10 5.77 4.70 36.41
CA LEU A 10 4.41 4.65 35.83
C LEU A 10 4.27 5.36 34.48
N ALA A 11 5.30 6.11 34.04
CA ALA A 11 5.28 6.77 32.73
C ALA A 11 5.60 5.81 31.57
N PHE A 12 6.16 4.63 31.84
CA PHE A 12 6.52 3.65 30.80
C PHE A 12 5.43 2.62 30.48
N MET A 13 4.33 2.59 31.24
CA MET A 13 3.25 1.61 31.06
C MET A 13 2.06 2.12 30.23
N PHE A 14 2.12 3.33 29.66
CA PHE A 14 0.96 3.95 29.00
C PHE A 14 1.13 4.35 27.53
N THR A 15 2.17 3.88 26.83
CA THR A 15 2.25 4.03 25.37
C THR A 15 2.78 2.80 24.66
N THR A 16 2.35 1.61 25.05
CA THR A 16 2.24 0.52 24.05
C THR A 16 0.89 0.66 23.35
N LYS A 17 0.67 1.79 22.69
CA LYS A 17 -0.03 1.67 21.40
C LYS A 17 0.95 0.85 20.58
N PHE A 18 0.73 -0.46 20.58
CA PHE A 18 1.20 -1.31 19.50
C PHE A 18 1.02 -0.47 18.24
N ALA A 19 2.13 -0.11 17.59
CA ALA A 19 2.08 0.38 16.24
C ALA A 19 1.56 -0.81 15.42
N TYR A 20 0.24 -1.03 15.49
CA TYR A 20 -0.46 -1.78 14.48
C TYR A 20 -0.08 -1.05 13.21
N ALA A 21 0.67 -1.73 12.34
CA ALA A 21 0.95 -1.22 11.02
C ALA A 21 -0.43 -0.94 10.41
N ASP A 22 -0.77 0.33 10.26
CA ASP A 22 -2.06 0.75 9.78
C ASP A 22 -2.08 0.48 8.27
N TYR A 23 -2.50 -0.74 7.93
CA TYR A 23 -2.52 -1.21 6.56
C TYR A 23 -3.74 -0.63 5.85
N VAL A 24 -3.55 -0.25 4.60
CA VAL A 24 -4.61 0.23 3.72
C VAL A 24 -5.22 -0.95 2.97
N PHE A 25 -4.38 -1.89 2.54
CA PHE A 25 -4.80 -3.13 1.89
C PHE A 25 -4.13 -4.34 2.51
N LYS A 26 -4.80 -5.48 2.43
CA LYS A 26 -4.27 -6.79 2.79
C LYS A 26 -4.36 -7.73 1.59
N CYS A 27 -3.19 -8.16 1.10
CA CYS A 27 -3.05 -9.12 0.01
C CYS A 27 -2.60 -10.45 0.60
N TYR A 28 -3.53 -11.39 0.84
CA TYR A 28 -3.26 -12.61 1.62
C TYR A 28 -2.68 -12.28 3.00
N ASP A 29 -1.45 -12.71 3.29
CA ASP A 29 -0.76 -12.45 4.56
C ASP A 29 0.10 -11.18 4.52
N LEU A 30 0.11 -10.45 3.41
CA LEU A 30 0.90 -9.24 3.24
C LEU A 30 0.05 -7.99 3.48
N GLU A 31 0.47 -7.21 4.49
CA GLU A 31 -0.10 -5.92 4.82
C GLU A 31 0.58 -4.80 4.01
N ILE A 32 -0.24 -3.99 3.33
CA ILE A 32 0.20 -2.90 2.47
C ILE A 32 -0.16 -1.57 3.12
N THR A 33 0.85 -0.84 3.56
CA THR A 33 0.71 0.46 4.23
C THR A 33 0.59 1.61 3.22
N SER A 34 0.14 2.77 3.68
CA SER A 34 0.13 4.01 2.89
C SER A 34 1.55 4.40 2.44
N GLU A 35 2.56 4.14 3.27
CA GLU A 35 3.97 4.38 2.95
C GLU A 35 4.44 3.53 1.77
N LEU A 36 4.10 2.23 1.74
CA LEU A 36 4.42 1.35 0.62
C LEU A 36 3.73 1.79 -0.67
N ILE A 37 2.47 2.24 -0.58
CA ILE A 37 1.72 2.77 -1.73
C ILE A 37 2.39 4.01 -2.28
N ARG A 38 2.74 4.98 -1.42
CA ARG A 38 3.44 6.20 -1.79
C ARG A 38 4.79 5.89 -2.45
N HIS A 39 5.61 5.07 -1.80
CA HIS A 39 6.93 4.70 -2.30
C HIS A 39 6.84 3.99 -3.67
N SER A 40 5.83 3.13 -3.86
CA SER A 40 5.62 2.45 -5.14
C SER A 40 5.23 3.43 -6.24
N TYR A 41 4.40 4.44 -5.93
CA TYR A 41 4.07 5.49 -6.89
C TYR A 41 5.28 6.35 -7.24
N GLU A 42 6.04 6.83 -6.25
CA GLU A 42 7.27 7.61 -6.46
C GLU A 42 8.31 6.80 -7.27
N SER A 43 8.44 5.51 -6.96
CA SER A 43 9.31 4.61 -7.73
C SER A 43 8.84 4.44 -9.16
N ALA A 44 7.53 4.36 -9.40
CA ALA A 44 6.99 4.26 -10.75
C ALA A 44 7.26 5.51 -11.60
N THR A 45 7.33 6.69 -10.99
CA THR A 45 7.66 7.94 -11.71
C THR A 45 9.16 8.09 -11.95
N ASP A 46 9.98 7.67 -11.00
CA ASP A 46 11.41 8.00 -10.97
C ASP A 46 12.31 6.85 -11.45
N ARG A 47 11.82 5.59 -11.38
CA ARG A 47 12.61 4.39 -11.64
C ARG A 47 11.86 3.39 -12.52
N LEU A 48 12.44 3.13 -13.70
CA LEU A 48 12.03 2.03 -14.56
C LEU A 48 12.59 0.72 -14.00
N VAL A 49 11.71 -0.21 -13.68
CA VAL A 49 12.06 -1.62 -13.43
C VAL A 49 11.66 -2.40 -14.68
N PRO A 50 12.37 -3.45 -15.12
CA PRO A 50 12.02 -4.16 -16.35
C PRO A 50 10.53 -4.54 -16.41
N GLY A 51 9.83 -4.04 -17.44
CA GLY A 51 8.39 -4.23 -17.62
C GLY A 51 7.48 -3.27 -16.86
N PHE A 52 8.02 -2.33 -16.05
CA PHE A 52 7.24 -1.42 -15.21
C PHE A 52 7.79 0.03 -15.19
N PRO A 53 6.92 1.06 -15.05
CA PRO A 53 5.46 0.96 -15.07
C PRO A 53 4.93 0.49 -16.43
N ALA A 54 3.90 -0.36 -16.39
CA ALA A 54 3.22 -0.81 -17.58
C ALA A 54 1.91 -0.02 -17.74
N VAL A 55 1.56 0.33 -18.97
CA VAL A 55 0.32 1.06 -19.27
C VAL A 55 -0.50 0.26 -20.26
N PHE A 56 -1.62 -0.29 -19.81
CA PHE A 56 -2.53 -1.10 -20.61
C PHE A 56 -3.93 -1.10 -20.02
N SER A 57 -4.91 -1.61 -20.78
CA SER A 57 -6.28 -1.79 -20.29
C SER A 57 -6.49 -3.20 -19.76
N ILE A 58 -7.25 -3.32 -18.67
CA ILE A 58 -7.67 -4.60 -18.09
C ILE A 58 -9.19 -4.73 -18.33
N PRO A 59 -9.67 -5.70 -19.14
CA PRO A 59 -11.05 -5.72 -19.64
C PRO A 59 -12.16 -5.59 -18.59
N TYR A 60 -11.93 -6.08 -17.38
CA TYR A 60 -12.90 -6.12 -16.29
C TYR A 60 -12.62 -5.09 -15.18
N LEU A 61 -11.58 -4.25 -15.32
CA LEU A 61 -11.29 -3.19 -14.35
C LEU A 61 -11.54 -1.82 -14.98
N TYR A 62 -12.13 -0.92 -14.17
CA TYR A 62 -12.24 0.51 -14.47
C TYR A 62 -12.75 0.83 -15.89
N GLU A 63 -13.83 0.14 -16.29
CA GLU A 63 -14.47 0.32 -17.61
C GLU A 63 -13.51 0.08 -18.79
N ASN A 64 -12.50 -0.80 -18.61
CA ASN A 64 -11.49 -1.11 -19.61
C ASN A 64 -10.67 0.12 -20.08
N ARG A 65 -10.59 1.15 -19.23
CA ARG A 65 -9.74 2.32 -19.48
C ARG A 65 -8.26 1.96 -19.26
N PRO A 66 -7.32 2.64 -19.94
CA PRO A 66 -5.90 2.44 -19.70
C PRO A 66 -5.53 2.79 -18.26
N VAL A 67 -4.86 1.85 -17.59
CA VAL A 67 -4.32 2.03 -16.24
C VAL A 67 -2.81 1.91 -16.26
N VAL A 68 -2.19 2.51 -15.25
CA VAL A 68 -0.80 2.28 -14.88
C VAL A 68 -0.76 1.14 -13.88
N VAL A 69 0.12 0.19 -14.12
CA VAL A 69 0.41 -0.94 -13.22
C VAL A 69 1.86 -0.81 -12.78
N TYR A 70 2.12 -0.97 -11.49
CA TYR A 70 3.47 -1.04 -10.92
C TYR A 70 3.53 -2.07 -9.80
N ALA A 71 4.61 -2.84 -9.73
CA ALA A 71 4.82 -3.80 -8.65
C ALA A 71 5.07 -3.06 -7.32
N ILE A 72 4.39 -3.47 -6.26
CA ILE A 72 4.76 -3.01 -4.92
C ILE A 72 5.97 -3.83 -4.47
N LEU A 73 7.07 -3.14 -4.24
CA LEU A 73 8.34 -3.67 -3.78
C LEU A 73 8.43 -3.51 -2.26
N GLY A 74 9.02 -4.50 -1.58
CA GLY A 74 9.47 -4.30 -0.20
C GLY A 74 10.49 -3.16 -0.09
N GLN A 75 10.67 -2.57 1.09
CA GLN A 75 11.59 -1.43 1.29
C GLN A 75 13.02 -1.66 0.76
N ASP A 76 13.50 -2.91 0.80
CA ASP A 76 14.85 -3.28 0.33
C ASP A 76 14.87 -3.96 -1.04
N GLU A 77 13.70 -4.17 -1.67
CA GLU A 77 13.64 -4.80 -2.99
C GLU A 77 13.99 -3.79 -4.09
N THR A 78 15.00 -4.12 -4.90
CA THR A 78 15.46 -3.28 -6.02
C THR A 78 15.15 -3.88 -7.39
N GLU A 79 14.63 -5.11 -7.42
CA GLU A 79 14.28 -5.88 -8.60
C GLU A 79 12.97 -6.64 -8.34
N ILE A 80 12.18 -6.87 -9.39
CA ILE A 80 10.95 -7.66 -9.29
C ILE A 80 11.34 -9.13 -9.38
N ALA A 81 11.45 -9.80 -8.23
CA ALA A 81 11.50 -11.26 -8.22
C ALA A 81 10.14 -11.82 -8.63
N GLU A 82 10.13 -12.86 -9.49
CA GLU A 82 8.95 -13.65 -9.82
C GLU A 82 8.43 -14.35 -8.56
N GLN A 83 7.54 -13.68 -7.84
CA GLN A 83 6.89 -14.20 -6.64
C GLN A 83 5.41 -14.42 -6.96
N MET A 84 4.90 -15.61 -6.64
CA MET A 84 3.46 -15.83 -6.63
C MET A 84 2.81 -14.80 -5.70
N TYR A 85 1.67 -14.25 -6.12
CA TYR A 85 0.88 -13.29 -5.35
C TYR A 85 1.54 -11.94 -5.06
N ARG A 86 2.54 -11.53 -5.85
CA ARG A 86 3.11 -10.18 -5.76
C ARG A 86 2.00 -9.11 -5.86
N PRO A 87 1.92 -8.17 -4.91
CA PRO A 87 1.00 -7.04 -5.01
C PRO A 87 1.44 -6.03 -6.07
N TYR A 88 0.47 -5.44 -6.73
CA TYR A 88 0.61 -4.40 -7.73
C TYR A 88 -0.26 -3.22 -7.34
N LEU A 89 0.32 -2.02 -7.39
CA LEU A 89 -0.43 -0.78 -7.38
C LEU A 89 -0.97 -0.56 -8.80
N ILE A 90 -2.29 -0.40 -8.93
CA ILE A 90 -2.95 -0.13 -10.20
C ILE A 90 -3.78 1.14 -10.07
N TRP A 91 -3.55 2.10 -10.96
CA TRP A 91 -4.27 3.38 -10.95
C TRP A 91 -4.55 3.92 -12.34
N SER A 92 -5.64 4.68 -12.48
CA SER A 92 -5.92 5.50 -13.66
C SER A 92 -5.05 6.75 -13.67
N ARG A 93 -4.84 7.32 -14.87
CA ARG A 93 -4.14 8.61 -15.01
C ARG A 93 -4.77 9.77 -14.23
N THR A 94 -6.06 9.67 -13.93
CA THR A 94 -6.80 10.68 -13.16
C THR A 94 -6.73 10.46 -11.64
N HIS A 95 -6.13 9.38 -11.17
CA HIS A 95 -6.09 8.95 -9.75
C HIS A 95 -7.44 8.66 -9.09
N LEU A 96 -8.55 8.81 -9.81
CA LEU A 96 -9.90 8.50 -9.32
C LEU A 96 -10.11 7.00 -9.14
N ASP A 97 -9.72 6.21 -10.14
CA ASP A 97 -9.68 4.76 -10.06
C ASP A 97 -8.32 4.30 -9.59
N TRP A 98 -8.27 3.55 -8.50
CA TRP A 98 -7.03 2.98 -7.98
C TRP A 98 -7.28 1.82 -7.01
N GLY A 99 -6.22 1.05 -6.75
CA GLY A 99 -6.22 0.04 -5.71
C GLY A 99 -4.96 -0.83 -5.74
N VAL A 100 -4.88 -1.76 -4.81
CA VAL A 100 -3.83 -2.78 -4.77
C VAL A 100 -4.41 -4.12 -5.19
N TYR A 101 -3.70 -4.83 -6.06
CA TYR A 101 -4.14 -6.07 -6.71
C TYR A 101 -3.04 -7.11 -6.66
N PHE A 102 -3.39 -8.39 -6.73
CA PHE A 102 -2.43 -9.45 -7.04
C PHE A 102 -2.84 -10.16 -8.33
N LEU A 103 -1.88 -10.77 -9.02
CA LEU A 103 -2.17 -11.60 -10.20
C LEU A 103 -2.46 -13.03 -9.74
N GLY A 104 -3.72 -13.45 -9.83
CA GLY A 104 -4.14 -14.84 -9.60
C GLY A 104 -4.55 -15.54 -10.90
N ASP A 105 -5.10 -16.75 -10.77
CA ASP A 105 -5.44 -17.62 -11.93
C ASP A 105 -6.41 -16.98 -12.94
N ASN A 106 -7.31 -16.13 -12.45
CA ASN A 106 -8.32 -15.44 -13.25
C ASN A 106 -7.93 -13.98 -13.60
N GLY A 107 -6.66 -13.62 -13.40
CA GLY A 107 -6.14 -12.27 -13.61
C GLY A 107 -6.01 -11.46 -12.32
N TYR A 108 -6.02 -10.13 -12.46
CA TYR A 108 -5.86 -9.18 -11.36
C TYR A 108 -7.06 -9.21 -10.42
N GLN A 109 -6.80 -9.54 -9.16
CA GLN A 109 -7.79 -9.58 -8.09
C GLN A 109 -7.46 -8.51 -7.07
N LYS A 110 -8.47 -7.71 -6.68
CA LYS A 110 -8.28 -6.61 -5.73
C LYS A 110 -8.00 -7.20 -4.34
N CYS A 111 -6.98 -6.66 -3.68
CA CYS A 111 -6.71 -6.98 -2.29
C CYS A 111 -7.81 -6.43 -1.37
N GLU A 112 -7.95 -7.03 -0.19
CA GLU A 112 -8.94 -6.60 0.79
C GLU A 112 -8.57 -5.18 1.27
N GLN A 113 -9.46 -4.22 1.09
CA GLN A 113 -9.26 -2.86 1.60
C GLN A 113 -9.66 -2.81 3.07
N ASN A 114 -8.82 -2.22 3.90
CA ASN A 114 -9.17 -1.98 5.29
C ASN A 114 -10.39 -1.03 5.35
N PRO A 115 -11.49 -1.40 6.04
CA PRO A 115 -12.69 -0.57 6.14
C PRO A 115 -12.44 0.85 6.68
N ALA A 116 -11.38 1.06 7.47
CA ALA A 116 -10.98 2.38 7.97
C ALA A 116 -10.60 3.37 6.84
N TYR A 117 -10.29 2.86 5.65
CA TYR A 117 -9.89 3.62 4.48
C TYR A 117 -10.92 3.57 3.35
N GLU A 118 -12.13 3.08 3.60
CA GLU A 118 -13.21 3.16 2.62
C GLU A 118 -13.53 4.61 2.26
N GLY A 119 -13.63 4.90 0.97
CA GLY A 119 -13.87 6.26 0.45
C GLY A 119 -12.63 7.16 0.41
N ALA A 120 -11.48 6.72 0.95
CA ALA A 120 -10.24 7.47 0.82
C ALA A 120 -9.76 7.49 -0.64
N THR A 121 -9.39 8.67 -1.12
CA THR A 121 -8.83 8.84 -2.47
C THR A 121 -7.37 8.38 -2.52
N PHE A 122 -6.87 8.10 -3.72
CA PHE A 122 -5.46 7.77 -3.90
C PHE A 122 -4.55 8.86 -3.34
N GLU A 123 -4.90 10.12 -3.56
CA GLU A 123 -4.08 11.26 -3.14
C GLU A 123 -4.07 11.44 -1.61
N GLN A 124 -5.19 11.14 -0.94
CA GLN A 124 -5.26 11.12 0.52
C GLN A 124 -4.33 10.06 1.10
N ILE A 125 -4.31 8.87 0.51
CA ILE A 125 -3.48 7.74 0.97
C ILE A 125 -2.00 7.97 0.65
N ALA A 126 -1.69 8.29 -0.61
CA ALA A 126 -0.31 8.36 -1.10
C ALA A 126 0.39 9.67 -0.69
N PHE A 127 -0.33 10.77 -0.51
CA PHE A 127 0.29 12.09 -0.26
C PHE A 127 -0.20 12.80 1.00
N GLY A 128 -1.17 12.22 1.73
CA GLY A 128 -1.71 12.84 2.94
C GLY A 128 -2.45 14.16 2.70
N ARG A 129 -2.92 14.41 1.46
CA ARG A 129 -3.64 15.64 1.10
C ARG A 129 -5.13 15.49 1.46
N GLN A 130 -5.67 16.43 2.24
CA GLN A 130 -7.10 16.50 2.59
C GLN A 130 -7.89 17.26 1.53
#